data_AF-A0A7Z9UTR6-F1
#
_entry.id   AF-A0A7Z9UTR6-F1
#
_cell.length_a   1.000
_cell.length_b   1.000
_cell.length_c   1.000
_cell.angle_alpha   90.00
_cell.angle_beta   90.00
_cell.angle_gamma   90.00
#
_symmetry.space_group_name_H-M   'P 1'
#
loop_
_entity.id
_entity.type
_entity.pdbx_description
1 polymer ?
#
loop_
_entity_poly.entity_id
_entity_poly.type
_entity_poly.pdbx_seq_one_letter_code
_entity_poly.pdbx_strand_id
1 'polypeptide(L)'
;KSPDFLAFPTPGRRNTATRLGALSTIKLSQPHGLFRTPFTLKVSVSDSNVTIRYTIDGSKPNESSPVLDQPLNIEHTTIIRVQGYKPSYSPTPIVTCSYIFPEDQIDDSADGLPPANYPYEWGAGRSNYGMDAGITNNPKHRKKLLEALWAIPSYSIVIESESLFNDETGIYANAGWHGRKAERACSLELLPTADEQEHGFQINAGIRMRGGFSRQPRVLKHGFRLFFRRRYGAKRLKYDLFGGDAAKEFSHIDLRCSQNYAWHHGFSSKALYMRDQFSRDLHLAMGHPSPRGNFRHVYVNGHY
;
A
#
# COMPACT_ATOMS: atom_id res chain seq x y z
N LYS A 1 33.09 -21.00 -0.07
CA LYS A 1 32.69 -20.23 -1.27
C LYS A 1 31.74 -19.15 -0.82
N SER A 2 32.18 -17.89 -0.82
CA SER A 2 31.30 -16.74 -0.56
C SER A 2 30.30 -16.62 -1.72
N PRO A 3 29.02 -16.30 -1.47
CA PRO A 3 28.05 -16.14 -2.54
C PRO A 3 28.39 -14.90 -3.38
N ASP A 4 28.56 -15.09 -4.70
CA ASP A 4 28.65 -13.98 -5.64
C ASP A 4 27.26 -13.39 -5.88
N PHE A 5 27.13 -12.07 -5.73
CA PHE A 5 25.90 -11.35 -6.01
C PHE A 5 25.98 -10.65 -7.36
N LEU A 6 24.93 -10.80 -8.18
CA LEU A 6 24.85 -10.15 -9.49
C LEU A 6 24.38 -8.71 -9.35
N ALA A 7 25.07 -7.78 -10.02
CA ALA A 7 24.67 -6.37 -10.09
C ALA A 7 23.32 -6.17 -10.81
N PHE A 8 23.09 -6.95 -11.86
CA PHE A 8 21.84 -7.07 -12.60
C PHE A 8 21.73 -8.54 -13.05
N PRO A 9 20.55 -9.17 -12.99
CA PRO A 9 20.40 -10.46 -13.65
C PRO A 9 20.64 -10.26 -15.15
N THR A 10 21.65 -10.95 -15.70
CA THR A 10 21.90 -11.02 -17.14
C THR A 10 21.57 -12.42 -17.68
N PRO A 11 20.30 -12.88 -17.66
CA PRO A 11 19.96 -14.20 -18.19
C PRO A 11 20.40 -14.30 -19.65
N GLY A 12 21.22 -15.31 -19.97
CA GLY A 12 21.73 -15.54 -21.32
C GLY A 12 22.92 -14.66 -21.75
N ARG A 13 23.50 -13.84 -20.86
CA ARG A 13 24.74 -13.08 -21.11
C ARG A 13 25.75 -13.24 -19.98
N ARG A 14 27.03 -12.98 -20.26
CA ARG A 14 28.12 -12.99 -19.26
C ARG A 14 27.87 -11.91 -18.22
N ASN A 15 27.94 -12.25 -16.93
CA ASN A 15 27.81 -11.29 -15.83
C ASN A 15 28.94 -10.25 -15.96
N THR A 16 28.60 -8.96 -16.02
CA THR A 16 29.55 -7.88 -16.33
C THR A 16 30.14 -7.18 -15.09
N ALA A 17 29.57 -7.40 -13.90
CA ALA A 17 30.09 -6.83 -12.65
C ALA A 17 29.85 -7.79 -11.47
N THR A 18 30.94 -8.20 -10.81
CA THR A 18 30.92 -8.97 -9.56
C THR A 18 30.68 -8.00 -8.40
N ARG A 19 29.68 -8.26 -7.55
CA ARG A 19 29.47 -7.48 -6.32
C ARG A 19 30.23 -8.12 -5.17
N LEU A 20 30.81 -7.31 -4.29
CA LEU A 20 31.57 -7.77 -3.13
C LEU A 20 30.70 -8.43 -2.05
N GLY A 21 29.40 -8.13 -2.02
CA GLY A 21 28.47 -8.69 -1.05
C GLY A 21 27.11 -7.98 -1.03
N ALA A 22 26.27 -8.38 -0.07
CA ALA A 22 25.03 -7.70 0.29
C ALA A 22 25.25 -6.83 1.53
N LEU A 23 24.60 -5.67 1.56
CA LEU A 23 24.58 -4.76 2.70
C LEU A 23 23.55 -5.20 3.75
N SER A 24 23.74 -4.77 5.00
CA SER A 24 22.78 -4.92 6.09
C SER A 24 21.47 -4.18 5.79
N THR A 25 20.38 -4.64 6.39
CA THR A 25 19.08 -3.99 6.25
C THR A 25 19.08 -2.62 6.95
N ILE A 26 18.55 -1.62 6.26
CA ILE A 26 18.32 -0.28 6.83
C ILE A 26 17.30 -0.37 7.96
N LYS A 27 17.55 0.36 9.05
CA LYS A 27 16.65 0.50 10.20
C LYS A 27 16.13 1.93 10.29
N LEU A 28 14.82 2.05 10.48
CA LEU A 28 14.14 3.30 10.79
C LEU A 28 13.84 3.33 12.29
N SER A 29 13.97 4.49 12.92
CA SER A 29 13.78 4.63 14.38
C SER A 29 12.33 4.53 14.83
N GLN A 30 11.39 4.71 13.89
CA GLN A 30 9.96 4.52 14.13
C GLN A 30 9.43 3.48 13.14
N PRO A 31 8.61 2.52 13.60
CA PRO A 31 7.92 1.61 12.71
C PRO A 31 6.80 2.35 11.95
N HIS A 32 6.31 1.75 10.87
CA HIS A 32 5.09 2.20 10.21
C HIS A 32 3.86 2.15 11.14
N GLY A 33 2.83 2.95 10.88
CA GLY A 33 1.64 2.98 11.73
C GLY A 33 0.74 4.20 11.56
N LEU A 34 -0.21 4.31 12.49
CA LEU A 34 -1.07 5.48 12.66
C LEU A 34 -0.52 6.38 13.78
N PHE A 35 -0.43 7.68 13.53
CA PHE A 35 0.18 8.66 14.43
C PHE A 35 -0.75 9.82 14.75
N ARG A 36 -0.55 10.39 15.95
CA ARG A 36 -1.22 11.63 16.42
C ARG A 36 -0.25 12.77 16.66
N THR A 37 1.01 12.44 16.91
CA THR A 37 2.03 13.40 17.32
C THR A 37 3.20 13.36 16.35
N PRO A 38 3.68 14.52 15.89
CA PRO A 38 4.90 14.60 15.10
C PRO A 38 6.11 13.96 15.79
N PHE A 39 7.08 13.53 15.01
CA PHE A 39 8.32 12.96 15.53
C PHE A 39 9.49 13.15 14.56
N THR A 40 10.71 13.00 15.08
CA THR A 40 11.93 13.00 14.26
C THR A 40 12.33 11.56 13.92
N LEU A 41 12.33 11.26 12.63
CA LEU A 41 12.72 9.98 12.06
C LEU A 41 14.22 9.92 11.81
N LYS A 42 14.89 8.92 12.41
CA LYS A 42 16.28 8.59 12.14
C LYS A 42 16.37 7.33 11.31
N VAL A 43 17.24 7.32 10.31
CA VAL A 43 17.48 6.17 9.44
C VAL A 43 18.95 5.79 9.52
N SER A 44 19.22 4.50 9.68
CA SER A 44 20.58 4.00 9.93
C SER A 44 20.84 2.66 9.27
N VAL A 45 22.11 2.37 9.01
CA VAL A 45 22.60 1.07 8.54
C VAL A 45 23.94 0.80 9.22
N SER A 46 24.21 -0.45 9.58
CA SER A 46 25.42 -0.83 10.32
C SER A 46 26.69 -0.83 9.46
N ASP A 47 26.55 -0.94 8.14
CA ASP A 47 27.68 -0.91 7.22
C ASP A 47 28.25 0.50 7.07
N SER A 48 29.58 0.61 7.10
CA SER A 48 30.29 1.85 6.82
C SER A 48 30.20 2.26 5.34
N ASN A 49 30.25 3.57 5.09
CA ASN A 49 30.29 4.17 3.75
C ASN A 49 29.11 3.78 2.86
N VAL A 50 27.91 3.70 3.43
CA VAL A 50 26.66 3.52 2.67
C VAL A 50 25.97 4.87 2.53
N THR A 51 25.65 5.26 1.29
CA THR A 51 24.80 6.41 1.00
C THR A 51 23.34 5.96 1.03
N ILE A 52 22.57 6.45 2.00
CA ILE A 52 21.13 6.20 2.08
C ILE A 52 20.41 7.22 1.21
N ARG A 53 19.51 6.78 0.34
CA ARG A 53 18.65 7.63 -0.48
C ARG A 53 17.19 7.33 -0.22
N TYR A 54 16.34 8.32 -0.45
CA TYR A 54 14.93 8.20 -0.12
C TYR A 54 14.01 8.90 -1.12
N THR A 55 12.74 8.53 -1.06
CA THR A 55 11.63 9.15 -1.79
C THR A 55 10.40 9.20 -0.88
N ILE A 56 9.53 10.18 -1.12
CA ILE A 56 8.28 10.38 -0.37
C ILE A 56 7.02 10.38 -1.24
N ASP A 57 7.18 10.21 -2.54
CA ASP A 57 6.12 10.22 -3.57
C ASP A 57 5.66 8.81 -3.96
N GLY A 58 6.09 7.79 -3.21
CA GLY A 58 5.84 6.38 -3.51
C GLY A 58 6.74 5.77 -4.60
N SER A 59 7.58 6.55 -5.28
CA SER A 59 8.54 6.05 -6.28
C SER A 59 9.66 5.26 -5.63
N LYS A 60 10.35 4.37 -6.35
CA LYS A 60 11.53 3.68 -5.80
C LYS A 60 12.72 4.64 -5.75
N PRO A 61 13.45 4.73 -4.62
CA PRO A 61 14.73 5.43 -4.60
C PRO A 61 15.69 4.84 -5.63
N ASN A 62 16.49 5.70 -6.24
CA ASN A 62 17.55 5.35 -7.17
C ASN A 62 18.78 6.24 -6.89
N GLU A 63 19.86 6.08 -7.65
CA GLU A 63 21.12 6.83 -7.43
C GLU A 63 21.02 8.34 -7.68
N SER A 64 19.95 8.85 -8.29
CA SER A 64 19.69 10.29 -8.38
C SER A 64 18.71 10.82 -7.32
N SER A 65 18.06 9.93 -6.56
CA SER A 65 17.17 10.34 -5.46
C SER A 65 17.93 11.10 -4.37
N PRO A 66 17.28 12.00 -3.62
CA PRO A 66 17.90 12.75 -2.53
C PRO A 66 18.62 11.84 -1.53
N VAL A 67 19.79 12.29 -1.06
CA VAL A 67 20.53 11.63 0.01
C VAL A 67 19.86 11.94 1.34
N LEU A 68 19.75 10.92 2.19
CA LEU A 68 19.27 11.05 3.56
C LEU A 68 20.45 11.04 4.52
N ASP A 69 20.95 12.22 4.86
CA ASP A 69 22.07 12.44 5.77
C ASP A 69 21.67 13.14 7.08
N GLN A 70 20.45 13.69 7.14
CA GLN A 70 19.85 14.28 8.33
C GLN A 70 18.56 13.55 8.73
N PRO A 71 18.19 13.56 10.03
CA PRO A 71 16.87 13.11 10.46
C PRO A 71 15.74 13.91 9.80
N LEU A 72 14.61 13.26 9.53
CA LEU A 72 13.43 13.90 8.94
C LEU A 72 12.40 14.20 10.02
N ASN A 73 11.80 15.39 9.99
CA ASN A 73 10.64 15.68 10.81
C ASN A 73 9.38 15.19 10.09
N ILE A 74 8.66 14.29 10.75
CA ILE A 74 7.42 13.71 10.25
C ILE A 74 6.28 14.38 11.02
N GLU A 75 5.68 15.39 10.40
CA GLU A 75 4.59 16.19 10.98
C GLU A 75 3.23 15.84 10.40
N HIS A 76 3.22 15.29 9.18
CA HIS A 76 2.05 14.91 8.43
C HIS A 76 2.19 13.50 7.84
N THR A 77 1.10 13.00 7.28
CA THR A 77 1.05 11.74 6.55
C THR A 77 2.17 11.69 5.53
N THR A 78 3.12 10.79 5.77
CA THR A 78 4.33 10.67 4.97
C THR A 78 4.58 9.21 4.68
N ILE A 79 4.73 8.91 3.39
CA ILE A 79 5.25 7.64 2.93
C ILE A 79 6.74 7.81 2.75
N ILE A 80 7.56 6.93 3.30
CA ILE A 80 9.00 6.94 3.05
C ILE A 80 9.44 5.61 2.44
N ARG A 81 10.25 5.69 1.39
CA ARG A 81 10.98 4.55 0.86
C ARG A 81 12.45 4.87 0.91
N VAL A 82 13.26 3.95 1.45
CA VAL A 82 14.71 4.14 1.61
C VAL A 82 15.50 2.98 1.01
N GLN A 83 16.62 3.31 0.37
CA GLN A 83 17.55 2.33 -0.18
C GLN A 83 19.00 2.80 0.02
N GLY A 84 19.87 1.87 0.41
CA GLY A 84 21.29 2.13 0.65
C GLY A 84 22.13 1.71 -0.55
N TYR A 85 23.10 2.55 -0.91
CA TYR A 85 24.03 2.33 -2.01
C TYR A 85 25.47 2.38 -1.51
N LYS A 86 26.28 1.46 -2.01
CA LYS A 86 27.73 1.45 -1.79
C LYS A 86 28.42 0.99 -3.07
N PRO A 87 29.48 1.68 -3.53
CA PRO A 87 30.22 1.26 -4.72
C PRO A 87 30.64 -0.21 -4.65
N SER A 88 30.47 -0.95 -5.74
CA SER A 88 30.79 -2.39 -5.84
C SER A 88 29.93 -3.35 -4.98
N TYR A 89 28.91 -2.86 -4.26
CA TYR A 89 27.93 -3.69 -3.56
C TYR A 89 26.56 -3.65 -4.24
N SER A 90 25.75 -4.66 -4.01
CA SER A 90 24.34 -4.58 -4.36
C SER A 90 23.64 -3.57 -3.44
N PRO A 91 22.71 -2.73 -3.96
CA PRO A 91 21.89 -1.89 -3.11
C PRO A 91 21.15 -2.71 -2.05
N THR A 92 20.84 -2.11 -0.90
CA THR A 92 20.00 -2.76 0.10
C THR A 92 18.62 -3.08 -0.50
N PRO A 93 17.85 -4.03 0.07
CA PRO A 93 16.41 -4.04 -0.16
C PRO A 93 15.80 -2.66 0.15
N ILE A 94 14.77 -2.28 -0.60
CA ILE A 94 14.01 -1.06 -0.31
C ILE A 94 13.19 -1.33 0.96
N VAL A 95 13.36 -0.48 1.97
CA VAL A 95 12.47 -0.44 3.14
C VAL A 95 11.39 0.61 2.87
N THR A 96 10.13 0.26 3.10
CA THR A 96 8.99 1.14 2.92
C THR A 96 8.24 1.24 4.24
N CYS A 97 7.97 2.47 4.69
CA CYS A 97 7.20 2.73 5.89
C CYS A 97 6.18 3.83 5.63
N SER A 98 4.94 3.57 6.04
CA SER A 98 3.88 4.56 6.05
C SER A 98 3.65 5.12 7.45
N TYR A 99 3.74 6.44 7.58
CA TYR A 99 3.33 7.17 8.77
C TYR A 99 2.04 7.90 8.43
N ILE A 100 0.91 7.37 8.85
CA ILE A 100 -0.40 7.94 8.52
C ILE A 100 -0.90 8.75 9.70
N PHE A 101 -1.31 9.99 9.45
CA PHE A 101 -1.95 10.87 10.42
C PHE A 101 -3.42 11.01 9.98
N PRO A 102 -4.36 10.27 10.60
CA PRO A 102 -5.76 10.30 10.18
C PRO A 102 -6.41 11.69 10.17
N GLU A 103 -5.87 12.63 10.95
CA GLU A 103 -6.34 14.02 10.97
C GLU A 103 -6.06 14.73 9.64
N ASP A 104 -4.89 14.53 9.03
CA ASP A 104 -4.58 15.11 7.70
C ASP A 104 -5.54 14.57 6.63
N GLN A 105 -5.94 13.31 6.76
CA GLN A 105 -6.70 12.58 5.74
C GLN A 105 -8.16 13.03 5.62
N ILE A 106 -8.69 13.68 6.66
CA ILE A 106 -10.05 14.22 6.63
C ILE A 106 -10.11 15.48 5.75
N ASP A 107 -9.02 16.24 5.69
CA ASP A 107 -8.95 17.50 4.96
C ASP A 107 -8.19 17.37 3.62
N ASP A 108 -7.55 16.22 3.38
CA ASP A 108 -6.87 15.90 2.12
C ASP A 108 -7.84 15.96 0.93
N SER A 109 -7.44 16.69 -0.12
CA SER A 109 -8.22 16.88 -1.36
C SER A 109 -9.69 17.27 -1.12
N ALA A 110 -9.98 18.15 -0.15
CA ALA A 110 -11.35 18.57 0.18
C ALA A 110 -12.10 19.26 -0.98
N ASP A 111 -11.38 19.72 -2.00
CA ASP A 111 -11.89 20.28 -3.26
C ASP A 111 -12.19 19.22 -4.34
N GLY A 112 -11.93 17.94 -4.06
CA GLY A 112 -12.08 16.83 -5.00
C GLY A 112 -10.91 16.66 -5.97
N LEU A 113 -9.91 17.56 -5.93
CA LEU A 113 -8.81 17.59 -6.88
C LEU A 113 -7.72 16.57 -6.52
N PRO A 114 -7.00 16.05 -7.53
CA PRO A 114 -5.92 15.11 -7.26
C PRO A 114 -4.81 15.77 -6.44
N PRO A 115 -4.14 15.00 -5.55
CA PRO A 115 -2.93 15.44 -4.89
C PRO A 115 -1.85 15.92 -5.87
N ALA A 116 -0.85 16.63 -5.37
CA ALA A 116 0.28 17.05 -6.20
C ALA A 116 0.93 15.85 -6.92
N ASN A 117 1.23 16.02 -8.21
CA ASN A 117 1.81 14.99 -9.09
C ASN A 117 0.89 13.80 -9.40
N TYR A 118 -0.41 13.90 -9.09
CA TYR A 118 -1.42 12.95 -9.55
C TYR A 118 -2.21 13.54 -10.72
N PRO A 119 -2.60 12.71 -11.69
CA PRO A 119 -3.31 13.21 -12.85
C PRO A 119 -4.80 13.48 -12.56
N TYR A 120 -5.35 14.46 -13.27
CA TYR A 120 -6.79 14.75 -13.24
C TYR A 120 -7.61 13.67 -13.97
N GLU A 121 -7.01 13.00 -14.96
CA GLU A 121 -7.66 11.96 -15.76
C GLU A 121 -6.68 10.82 -16.05
N TRP A 122 -7.18 9.61 -16.24
CA TRP A 122 -6.38 8.44 -16.61
C TRP A 122 -7.21 7.50 -17.47
N GLY A 123 -6.76 7.15 -18.67
CA GLY A 123 -7.60 6.42 -19.63
C GLY A 123 -8.99 7.05 -19.78
N ALA A 124 -10.04 6.35 -19.34
CA ALA A 124 -11.42 6.86 -19.33
C ALA A 124 -11.97 7.18 -17.92
N GLY A 125 -11.09 7.25 -16.93
CA GLY A 125 -11.37 7.65 -15.55
C GLY A 125 -11.01 9.12 -15.30
N ARG A 126 -11.60 9.70 -14.25
CA ARG A 126 -11.35 11.06 -13.78
C ARG A 126 -11.13 11.08 -12.28
N SER A 127 -10.33 12.02 -11.80
CA SER A 127 -10.07 12.22 -10.38
C SER A 127 -11.35 12.57 -9.61
N ASN A 128 -11.44 12.02 -8.42
CA ASN A 128 -12.39 12.43 -7.38
C ASN A 128 -11.77 11.99 -6.06
N TYR A 129 -10.94 12.86 -5.51
CA TYR A 129 -10.21 12.61 -4.28
C TYR A 129 -10.92 13.25 -3.08
N GLY A 130 -10.40 12.96 -1.89
CA GLY A 130 -10.93 13.49 -0.65
C GLY A 130 -12.20 12.78 -0.18
N MET A 131 -12.44 12.89 1.13
CA MET A 131 -13.71 12.48 1.72
C MET A 131 -14.78 13.54 1.42
N ASP A 132 -16.05 13.15 1.42
CA ASP A 132 -17.16 14.07 1.14
C ASP A 132 -17.15 15.27 2.10
N ALA A 133 -16.96 16.47 1.55
CA ALA A 133 -16.84 17.71 2.31
C ALA A 133 -18.08 18.02 3.16
N GLY A 134 -19.27 17.55 2.77
CA GLY A 134 -20.49 17.67 3.57
C GLY A 134 -20.45 16.84 4.84
N ILE A 135 -19.64 15.77 4.87
CA ILE A 135 -19.40 14.94 6.06
C ILE A 135 -18.24 15.51 6.88
N THR A 136 -17.12 15.86 6.26
CA THR A 136 -15.91 16.29 6.96
C THR A 136 -16.02 17.68 7.57
N ASN A 137 -16.80 18.58 6.95
CA ASN A 137 -17.08 19.92 7.47
C ASN A 137 -18.21 19.96 8.50
N ASN A 138 -19.00 18.88 8.65
CA ASN A 138 -20.06 18.83 9.64
C ASN A 138 -19.46 18.49 11.02
N PRO A 139 -19.51 19.39 12.02
CA PRO A 139 -18.86 19.17 13.32
C PRO A 139 -19.35 17.91 14.05
N LYS A 140 -20.63 17.54 13.85
CA LYS A 140 -21.22 16.33 14.46
C LYS A 140 -20.68 15.04 13.85
N HIS A 141 -20.33 15.06 12.56
CA HIS A 141 -19.83 13.89 11.85
C HIS A 141 -18.31 13.79 11.89
N ARG A 142 -17.60 14.92 11.83
CA ARG A 142 -16.13 14.98 11.83
C ARG A 142 -15.51 14.20 12.99
N LYS A 143 -15.98 14.41 14.22
CA LYS A 143 -15.47 13.68 15.39
C LYS A 143 -15.65 12.16 15.26
N LYS A 144 -16.84 11.72 14.83
CA LYS A 144 -17.14 10.29 14.63
C LYS A 144 -16.31 9.68 13.50
N LEU A 145 -16.07 10.43 12.43
CA LEU A 145 -15.23 10.00 11.33
C LEU A 145 -13.80 9.78 11.80
N LEU A 146 -13.22 10.73 12.55
CA LEU A 146 -11.88 10.57 13.11
C LEU A 146 -11.80 9.33 14.01
N GLU A 147 -12.74 9.17 14.94
CA GLU A 147 -12.84 7.96 15.79
C GLU A 147 -12.92 6.68 14.94
N ALA A 148 -13.69 6.69 13.86
CA ALA A 148 -13.85 5.53 12.97
C ALA A 148 -12.56 5.18 12.20
N LEU A 149 -11.71 6.17 11.84
CA LEU A 149 -10.41 5.92 11.21
C LEU A 149 -9.44 5.15 12.14
N TRP A 150 -9.63 5.26 13.45
CA TRP A 150 -8.88 4.51 14.46
C TRP A 150 -9.53 3.18 14.87
N ALA A 151 -10.82 3.01 14.60
CA ALA A 151 -11.61 1.91 15.14
C ALA A 151 -11.34 0.55 14.48
N ILE A 152 -10.77 0.53 13.27
CA ILE A 152 -10.41 -0.70 12.56
C ILE A 152 -9.02 -0.59 11.93
N PRO A 153 -8.33 -1.72 11.73
CA PRO A 153 -6.97 -1.72 11.16
C PRO A 153 -6.94 -1.23 9.71
N SER A 154 -5.78 -0.73 9.31
CA SER A 154 -5.56 -0.07 8.03
C SER A 154 -4.50 -0.81 7.20
N TYR A 155 -4.78 -1.01 5.92
CA TYR A 155 -3.74 -1.32 4.95
C TYR A 155 -3.18 -0.03 4.35
N SER A 156 -1.87 0.02 4.13
CA SER A 156 -1.23 1.02 3.28
C SER A 156 -0.59 0.32 2.09
N ILE A 157 -0.89 0.81 0.89
CA ILE A 157 -0.31 0.35 -0.37
C ILE A 157 0.60 1.45 -0.88
N VAL A 158 1.86 1.12 -1.13
CA VAL A 158 2.82 2.05 -1.73
C VAL A 158 3.23 1.55 -3.11
N ILE A 159 3.01 2.36 -4.13
CA ILE A 159 3.15 2.02 -5.54
C ILE A 159 3.55 3.26 -6.35
N GLU A 160 4.35 3.06 -7.41
CA GLU A 160 4.68 4.16 -8.33
C GLU A 160 3.42 4.71 -9.00
N SER A 161 3.26 6.04 -9.06
CA SER A 161 2.10 6.71 -9.67
C SER A 161 1.87 6.25 -11.13
N GLU A 162 2.94 6.13 -11.92
CA GLU A 162 2.87 5.60 -13.29
C GLU A 162 2.29 4.17 -13.35
N SER A 163 2.59 3.32 -12.36
CA SER A 163 2.00 1.98 -12.29
C SER A 163 0.50 1.99 -12.04
N LEU A 164 -0.06 3.10 -11.57
CA LEU A 164 -1.50 3.32 -11.45
C LEU A 164 -2.05 3.98 -12.70
N PHE A 165 -1.51 5.12 -13.13
CA PHE A 165 -2.24 6.03 -14.01
C PHE A 165 -1.68 6.18 -15.44
N ASN A 166 -0.49 5.69 -15.71
CA ASN A 166 0.08 5.74 -17.07
C ASN A 166 -0.84 5.03 -18.08
N ASP A 167 -1.07 5.60 -19.26
CA ASP A 167 -2.02 4.98 -20.21
C ASP A 167 -1.54 3.63 -20.77
N GLU A 168 -0.23 3.41 -20.84
CA GLU A 168 0.35 2.18 -21.40
C GLU A 168 0.68 1.12 -20.34
N THR A 169 0.82 1.54 -19.08
CA THR A 169 1.28 0.66 -18.01
C THR A 169 0.46 0.77 -16.73
N GLY A 170 -0.41 1.75 -16.57
CA GLY A 170 -1.19 1.97 -15.36
C GLY A 170 -2.35 1.00 -15.18
N ILE A 171 -2.50 0.42 -13.98
CA ILE A 171 -3.63 -0.50 -13.68
C ILE A 171 -4.95 0.21 -13.41
N TYR A 172 -4.96 1.52 -13.11
CA TYR A 172 -6.17 2.35 -13.09
C TYR A 172 -6.58 2.78 -14.51
N ALA A 173 -5.62 3.30 -15.31
CA ALA A 173 -5.84 3.61 -16.72
C ALA A 173 -6.39 2.40 -17.50
N ASN A 174 -5.93 1.21 -17.12
CA ASN A 174 -6.30 -0.05 -17.75
C ASN A 174 -6.94 -1.04 -16.79
N ALA A 175 -7.95 -0.60 -16.03
CA ALA A 175 -8.59 -1.42 -15.00
C ALA A 175 -9.18 -2.75 -15.52
N GLY A 176 -9.51 -2.83 -16.81
CA GLY A 176 -9.96 -4.04 -17.49
C GLY A 176 -8.91 -5.15 -17.60
N TRP A 177 -7.62 -4.88 -17.41
CA TRP A 177 -6.56 -5.86 -17.67
C TRP A 177 -6.50 -7.06 -16.72
N HIS A 178 -5.99 -8.17 -17.27
CA HIS A 178 -5.94 -9.49 -16.61
C HIS A 178 -4.58 -10.19 -16.76
N GLY A 179 -4.40 -11.23 -15.96
CA GLY A 179 -3.22 -12.08 -16.02
C GLY A 179 -1.96 -11.42 -15.45
N ARG A 180 -0.83 -12.14 -15.56
CA ARG A 180 0.44 -11.72 -14.94
C ARG A 180 1.05 -10.46 -15.52
N LYS A 181 0.72 -10.10 -16.77
CA LYS A 181 1.19 -8.86 -17.41
C LYS A 181 0.53 -7.61 -16.81
N ALA A 182 -0.63 -7.78 -16.18
CA ALA A 182 -1.38 -6.72 -15.53
C ALA A 182 -1.05 -6.55 -14.03
N GLU A 183 -0.08 -7.31 -13.50
CA GLU A 183 0.41 -7.12 -12.13
C GLU A 183 1.45 -5.98 -12.09
N ARG A 184 1.35 -5.08 -11.11
CA ARG A 184 2.36 -4.05 -10.81
C ARG A 184 3.02 -4.30 -9.47
N ALA A 185 4.27 -3.88 -9.30
CA ALA A 185 4.96 -4.05 -8.04
C ALA A 185 4.49 -2.97 -7.04
N CYS A 186 4.22 -3.38 -5.80
CA CYS A 186 3.89 -2.48 -4.70
C CYS A 186 4.51 -2.99 -3.38
N SER A 187 4.58 -2.12 -2.38
CA SER A 187 4.68 -2.49 -0.97
C SER A 187 3.26 -2.52 -0.39
N LEU A 188 2.98 -3.51 0.43
CA LEU A 188 1.77 -3.61 1.24
C LEU A 188 2.17 -3.62 2.70
N GLU A 189 1.52 -2.78 3.47
CA GLU A 189 1.64 -2.71 4.91
C GLU A 189 0.28 -2.92 5.55
N LEU A 190 0.19 -3.81 6.53
CA LEU A 190 -0.87 -3.76 7.53
C LEU A 190 -0.33 -2.93 8.68
N LEU A 191 -0.97 -1.81 8.99
CA LEU A 191 -0.52 -0.90 10.02
C LEU A 191 -0.92 -1.45 11.40
N PRO A 192 -0.03 -1.38 12.41
CA PRO A 192 -0.34 -1.83 13.75
C PRO A 192 -1.54 -1.07 14.33
N THR A 193 -2.37 -1.78 15.09
CA THR A 193 -3.48 -1.16 15.83
C THR A 193 -2.97 -0.48 17.09
N ALA A 194 -3.64 0.60 17.51
CA ALA A 194 -3.26 1.36 18.71
C ALA A 194 -3.42 0.57 20.02
N ASP A 195 -4.26 -0.47 20.02
CA ASP A 195 -4.44 -1.41 21.14
C ASP A 195 -3.47 -2.62 21.08
N GLU A 196 -2.56 -2.62 20.10
CA GLU A 196 -1.55 -3.66 19.86
C GLU A 196 -2.09 -5.08 19.63
N GLN A 197 -3.40 -5.25 19.43
CA GLN A 197 -3.98 -6.57 19.14
C GLN A 197 -3.58 -7.11 17.76
N GLU A 198 -3.24 -6.23 16.81
CA GLU A 198 -2.76 -6.60 15.49
C GLU A 198 -1.45 -5.83 15.21
N HIS A 199 -0.31 -6.53 15.32
CA HIS A 199 1.03 -5.92 15.19
C HIS A 199 1.39 -5.47 13.77
N GLY A 200 0.63 -5.90 12.76
CA GLY A 200 0.87 -5.52 11.38
C GLY A 200 2.02 -6.28 10.69
N PHE A 201 2.28 -5.91 9.44
CA PHE A 201 3.38 -6.45 8.65
C PHE A 201 3.73 -5.51 7.50
N GLN A 202 4.96 -5.62 6.97
CA GLN A 202 5.34 -5.07 5.68
C GLN A 202 5.74 -6.21 4.73
N ILE A 203 5.26 -6.15 3.48
CA ILE A 203 5.59 -7.13 2.44
C ILE A 203 5.47 -6.52 1.05
N ASN A 204 6.40 -6.86 0.16
CA ASN A 204 6.27 -6.51 -1.26
C ASN A 204 5.34 -7.50 -1.98
N ALA A 205 4.50 -6.98 -2.88
CA ALA A 205 3.50 -7.76 -3.59
C ALA A 205 3.32 -7.29 -5.05
N GLY A 206 2.72 -8.17 -5.85
CA GLY A 206 2.09 -7.79 -7.11
C GLY A 206 0.67 -7.29 -6.86
N ILE A 207 0.24 -6.19 -7.45
CA ILE A 207 -1.12 -5.66 -7.33
C ILE A 207 -1.80 -5.61 -8.70
N ARG A 208 -3.10 -5.87 -8.72
CA ARG A 208 -3.95 -5.74 -9.91
C ARG A 208 -5.37 -5.34 -9.52
N MET A 209 -6.09 -4.73 -10.45
CA MET A 209 -7.53 -4.51 -10.29
C MET A 209 -8.32 -5.81 -10.15
N ARG A 210 -9.29 -5.80 -9.23
CA ARG A 210 -10.13 -6.94 -8.89
C ARG A 210 -11.59 -6.69 -9.28
N GLY A 211 -12.22 -7.74 -9.79
CA GLY A 211 -13.64 -7.80 -10.09
C GLY A 211 -13.96 -7.88 -11.59
N GLY A 212 -15.18 -7.52 -11.96
CA GLY A 212 -15.67 -7.51 -13.33
C GLY A 212 -16.19 -6.12 -13.66
N PHE A 213 -17.49 -5.92 -13.49
CA PHE A 213 -18.17 -4.63 -13.65
C PHE A 213 -17.54 -3.50 -12.81
N SER A 214 -17.04 -3.82 -11.62
CA SER A 214 -16.37 -2.90 -10.69
C SER A 214 -15.10 -2.23 -11.24
N ARG A 215 -14.62 -2.67 -12.41
CA ARG A 215 -13.42 -2.17 -13.08
C ARG A 215 -13.74 -1.35 -14.33
N GLN A 216 -15.02 -1.00 -14.54
CA GLN A 216 -15.37 -0.06 -15.60
C GLN A 216 -14.73 1.31 -15.32
N PRO A 217 -14.25 2.04 -16.35
CA PRO A 217 -13.53 3.29 -16.15
C PRO A 217 -14.29 4.37 -15.37
N ARG A 218 -15.63 4.38 -15.48
CA ARG A 218 -16.51 5.30 -14.72
C ARG A 218 -16.62 5.00 -13.22
N VAL A 219 -16.10 3.86 -12.76
CA VAL A 219 -16.08 3.49 -11.34
C VAL A 219 -14.75 3.95 -10.77
N LEU A 220 -14.77 4.94 -9.87
CA LEU A 220 -13.54 5.57 -9.40
C LEU A 220 -12.86 4.79 -8.27
N LYS A 221 -13.65 4.09 -7.44
CA LYS A 221 -13.14 3.24 -6.35
C LYS A 221 -13.13 1.77 -6.77
N HIS A 222 -11.95 1.26 -7.09
CA HIS A 222 -11.75 -0.15 -7.44
C HIS A 222 -11.41 -1.02 -6.21
N GLY A 223 -11.59 -2.33 -6.36
CA GLY A 223 -10.99 -3.30 -5.45
C GLY A 223 -9.63 -3.76 -5.99
N PHE A 224 -8.75 -4.20 -5.10
CA PHE A 224 -7.43 -4.73 -5.46
C PHE A 224 -7.31 -6.22 -5.16
N ARG A 225 -6.48 -6.90 -5.94
CA ARG A 225 -5.96 -8.23 -5.61
C ARG A 225 -4.45 -8.13 -5.48
N LEU A 226 -3.94 -8.56 -4.33
CA LEU A 226 -2.52 -8.57 -4.00
C LEU A 226 -2.00 -9.99 -4.14
N PHE A 227 -0.86 -10.16 -4.80
CA PHE A 227 -0.24 -11.44 -5.13
C PHE A 227 1.15 -11.53 -4.51
N PHE A 228 1.36 -12.54 -3.68
CA PHE A 228 2.65 -12.83 -3.08
C PHE A 228 3.41 -13.82 -3.96
N ARG A 229 4.58 -13.41 -4.47
CA ARG A 229 5.37 -14.17 -5.43
C ARG A 229 6.85 -13.84 -5.27
N ARG A 230 7.72 -14.82 -5.57
CA ARG A 230 9.19 -14.65 -5.55
C ARG A 230 9.70 -13.45 -6.36
N ARG A 231 9.04 -13.12 -7.47
CA ARG A 231 9.41 -11.95 -8.32
C ARG A 231 9.24 -10.60 -7.61
N TYR A 232 8.42 -10.52 -6.57
CA TYR A 232 8.18 -9.30 -5.79
C TYR A 232 8.87 -9.34 -4.41
N GLY A 233 9.24 -10.53 -3.94
CA GLY A 233 9.85 -10.73 -2.63
C GLY A 233 9.42 -12.09 -2.07
N ALA A 234 8.65 -12.10 -1.00
CA ALA A 234 8.16 -13.32 -0.38
C ALA A 234 7.17 -14.08 -1.28
N LYS A 235 7.28 -15.42 -1.33
CA LYS A 235 6.39 -16.30 -2.12
C LYS A 235 4.97 -16.37 -1.55
N ARG A 236 4.81 -16.15 -0.25
CA ARG A 236 3.54 -16.20 0.48
C ARG A 236 3.60 -15.14 1.58
N LEU A 237 2.46 -14.55 1.91
CA LEU A 237 2.28 -13.87 3.19
C LEU A 237 2.08 -14.93 4.26
N LYS A 238 2.85 -14.86 5.35
CA LYS A 238 2.69 -15.69 6.55
C LYS A 238 2.24 -14.79 7.67
N TYR A 239 0.94 -14.76 7.94
CA TYR A 239 0.34 -13.86 8.92
C TYR A 239 -1.04 -14.38 9.28
N ASP A 240 -1.44 -14.27 10.55
CA ASP A 240 -2.78 -14.67 10.99
C ASP A 240 -3.79 -13.54 10.76
N LEU A 241 -4.31 -13.44 9.53
CA LEU A 241 -5.23 -12.36 9.15
C LEU A 241 -6.63 -12.50 9.74
N PHE A 242 -7.05 -13.70 10.12
CA PHE A 242 -8.46 -14.00 10.41
C PHE A 242 -8.69 -14.76 11.72
N GLY A 243 -7.64 -15.09 12.47
CA GLY A 243 -7.74 -15.78 13.75
C GLY A 243 -8.25 -17.22 13.64
N GLY A 244 -8.39 -17.89 14.79
CA GLY A 244 -8.96 -19.24 14.92
C GLY A 244 -8.36 -20.27 13.95
N ASP A 245 -9.20 -21.12 13.36
CA ASP A 245 -8.80 -22.17 12.43
C ASP A 245 -8.68 -21.70 10.96
N ALA A 246 -8.60 -20.39 10.73
CA ALA A 246 -8.42 -19.86 9.38
C ALA A 246 -7.01 -20.13 8.83
N ALA A 247 -6.86 -19.99 7.50
CA ALA A 247 -5.56 -20.09 6.85
C ALA A 247 -4.56 -19.07 7.43
N LYS A 248 -3.32 -19.51 7.65
CA LYS A 248 -2.22 -18.68 8.18
C LYS A 248 -1.18 -18.29 7.12
N GLU A 249 -1.36 -18.77 5.88
CA GLU A 249 -0.50 -18.41 4.77
C GLU A 249 -1.28 -18.17 3.47
N PHE A 250 -0.94 -17.11 2.75
CA PHE A 250 -1.68 -16.66 1.57
C PHE A 250 -0.77 -16.51 0.36
N SER A 251 -1.22 -16.97 -0.80
CA SER A 251 -0.60 -16.64 -2.10
C SER A 251 -1.15 -15.34 -2.69
N HIS A 252 -2.33 -14.94 -2.25
CA HIS A 252 -3.00 -13.70 -2.62
C HIS A 252 -4.07 -13.34 -1.59
N ILE A 253 -4.40 -12.06 -1.52
CA ILE A 253 -5.55 -11.54 -0.76
C ILE A 253 -6.33 -10.55 -1.64
N ASP A 254 -7.63 -10.43 -1.38
CA ASP A 254 -8.51 -9.48 -2.05
C ASP A 254 -8.88 -8.34 -1.11
N LEU A 255 -8.57 -7.11 -1.51
CA LEU A 255 -9.15 -5.90 -0.91
C LEU A 255 -10.40 -5.56 -1.70
N ARG A 256 -11.55 -6.00 -1.18
CA ARG A 256 -12.83 -5.87 -1.86
C ARG A 256 -13.41 -4.47 -1.65
N CYS A 257 -13.78 -3.82 -2.74
CA CYS A 257 -14.68 -2.67 -2.73
C CYS A 257 -16.11 -3.14 -3.01
N SER A 258 -17.07 -2.76 -2.16
CA SER A 258 -18.50 -2.92 -2.47
C SER A 258 -18.86 -2.07 -3.69
N GLN A 259 -19.88 -2.44 -4.46
CA GLN A 259 -20.22 -1.71 -5.70
C GLN A 259 -21.72 -1.55 -5.86
N ASN A 260 -22.46 -2.67 -5.77
CA ASN A 260 -23.91 -2.61 -5.75
C ASN A 260 -24.38 -2.03 -4.42
N TYR A 261 -25.31 -1.06 -4.49
CA TYR A 261 -25.80 -0.34 -3.33
C TYR A 261 -24.64 0.19 -2.48
N ALA A 262 -23.86 1.08 -3.07
CA ALA A 262 -22.76 1.76 -2.40
C ALA A 262 -22.86 3.26 -2.70
N TRP A 263 -22.35 4.10 -1.79
CA TRP A 263 -22.43 5.55 -1.95
C TRP A 263 -21.51 6.05 -3.07
N HIS A 264 -20.28 5.53 -3.15
CA HIS A 264 -19.33 5.90 -4.21
C HIS A 264 -19.78 5.45 -5.60
N HIS A 265 -20.77 4.54 -5.69
CA HIS A 265 -21.31 4.05 -6.95
C HIS A 265 -22.83 4.23 -7.02
N GLY A 266 -23.25 5.40 -7.49
CA GLY A 266 -24.66 5.73 -7.74
C GLY A 266 -25.43 6.25 -6.53
N PHE A 267 -24.74 6.71 -5.47
CA PHE A 267 -25.31 7.38 -4.30
C PHE A 267 -26.53 6.67 -3.71
N SER A 268 -26.46 5.34 -3.61
CA SER A 268 -27.63 4.55 -3.24
C SER A 268 -28.04 4.81 -1.78
N SER A 269 -29.28 5.26 -1.56
CA SER A 269 -29.89 5.33 -0.21
C SER A 269 -30.04 3.95 0.45
N LYS A 270 -29.85 2.87 -0.31
CA LYS A 270 -29.88 1.48 0.16
C LYS A 270 -28.49 0.92 0.45
N ALA A 271 -27.48 1.79 0.60
CA ALA A 271 -26.11 1.37 0.74
C ALA A 271 -25.89 0.51 1.99
N LEU A 272 -25.40 -0.70 1.79
CA LEU A 272 -25.23 -1.72 2.83
C LEU A 272 -23.95 -2.50 2.53
N TYR A 273 -22.86 -2.08 3.18
CA TYR A 273 -21.51 -2.59 2.95
C TYR A 273 -21.24 -3.98 3.56
N MET A 274 -22.22 -4.53 4.29
CA MET A 274 -22.05 -5.74 5.11
C MET A 274 -22.62 -7.03 4.51
N ARG A 275 -23.45 -6.96 3.46
CA ARG A 275 -24.22 -8.12 2.97
C ARG A 275 -23.35 -9.34 2.70
N ASP A 276 -22.24 -9.14 1.99
CA ASP A 276 -21.34 -10.23 1.60
C ASP A 276 -20.61 -10.82 2.80
N GLN A 277 -20.08 -10.00 3.70
CA GLN A 277 -19.41 -10.49 4.90
C GLN A 277 -20.38 -11.26 5.80
N PHE A 278 -21.56 -10.68 6.05
CA PHE A 278 -22.62 -11.32 6.82
C PHE A 278 -23.02 -12.68 6.23
N SER A 279 -23.22 -12.77 4.92
CA SER A 279 -23.57 -14.03 4.26
C SER A 279 -22.47 -15.09 4.38
N ARG A 280 -21.20 -14.69 4.30
CA ARG A 280 -20.06 -15.62 4.48
C ARG A 280 -19.96 -16.12 5.92
N ASP A 281 -20.16 -15.23 6.89
CA ASP A 281 -20.11 -15.59 8.31
C ASP A 281 -21.29 -16.48 8.69
N LEU A 282 -22.49 -16.20 8.16
CA LEU A 282 -23.66 -17.07 8.34
C LEU A 282 -23.42 -18.46 7.74
N HIS A 283 -22.86 -18.53 6.52
CA HIS A 283 -22.54 -19.81 5.88
C HIS A 283 -21.53 -20.62 6.68
N LEU A 284 -20.53 -19.94 7.28
CA LEU A 284 -19.62 -20.57 8.21
C LEU A 284 -20.34 -21.08 9.47
N ALA A 285 -21.17 -20.24 10.09
CA ALA A 285 -21.86 -20.58 11.34
C ALA A 285 -22.78 -21.80 11.18
N MET A 286 -23.27 -22.04 9.97
CA MET A 286 -24.01 -23.25 9.60
C MET A 286 -23.12 -24.50 9.38
N GLY A 287 -21.81 -24.39 9.57
CA GLY A 287 -20.86 -25.50 9.45
C GLY A 287 -20.25 -25.70 8.07
N HIS A 288 -20.45 -24.78 7.12
CA HIS A 288 -19.92 -24.91 5.77
C HIS A 288 -18.59 -24.16 5.57
N PRO A 289 -17.71 -24.63 4.64
CA PRO A 289 -16.55 -23.87 4.22
C PRO A 289 -16.95 -22.51 3.63
N SER A 290 -16.35 -21.45 4.13
CA SER A 290 -16.65 -20.08 3.70
C SER A 290 -15.41 -19.19 3.76
N PRO A 291 -15.17 -18.30 2.78
CA PRO A 291 -14.06 -17.34 2.83
C PRO A 291 -14.20 -16.41 4.04
N ARG A 292 -13.09 -16.16 4.73
CA ARG A 292 -13.01 -15.17 5.81
C ARG A 292 -12.85 -13.75 5.25
N GLY A 293 -13.22 -12.76 6.04
CA GLY A 293 -13.03 -11.35 5.70
C GLY A 293 -13.27 -10.46 6.90
N ASN A 294 -12.55 -9.34 6.94
CA ASN A 294 -12.68 -8.33 7.97
C ASN A 294 -12.79 -6.96 7.30
N PHE A 295 -13.38 -5.98 7.98
CA PHE A 295 -13.35 -4.59 7.53
C PHE A 295 -11.98 -3.98 7.82
N ARG A 296 -11.48 -3.22 6.85
CA ARG A 296 -10.20 -2.53 6.92
C ARG A 296 -10.31 -1.20 6.18
N HIS A 297 -9.58 -0.22 6.69
CA HIS A 297 -9.25 0.98 5.94
C HIS A 297 -8.16 0.67 4.91
N VAL A 298 -8.08 1.43 3.82
CA VAL A 298 -7.04 1.26 2.80
C VAL A 298 -6.54 2.64 2.40
N TYR A 299 -5.24 2.85 2.52
CA TYR A 299 -4.54 4.01 2.00
C TYR A 299 -3.70 3.60 0.79
N VAL A 300 -3.67 4.42 -0.26
CA VAL A 300 -2.81 4.24 -1.44
C VAL A 300 -1.90 5.45 -1.55
N ASN A 301 -0.59 5.24 -1.38
CA ASN A 301 0.44 6.28 -1.28
C ASN A 301 0.10 7.36 -0.24
N GLY A 302 -0.54 6.97 0.86
CA GLY A 302 -0.92 7.88 1.94
C GLY A 302 -2.32 8.48 1.80
N HIS A 303 -2.99 8.36 0.65
CA HIS A 303 -4.35 8.86 0.43
C HIS A 303 -5.41 7.78 0.73
N TYR A 304 -6.50 8.14 1.41
CA TYR A 304 -7.58 7.23 1.83
C TYR A 304 -8.58 6.82 0.71
#